data_AF-A0AAU1RNW3-F1
#
_entry.id   AF-A0AAU1RNW3-F1
#
_cell.length_a   1.000
_cell.length_b   1.000
_cell.length_c   1.000
_cell.angle_alpha   90.00
_cell.angle_beta   90.00
_cell.angle_gamma   90.00
#
_symmetry.space_group_name_H-M   'P 1'
#
loop_
_entity.id
_entity.type
_entity.pdbx_description
1 polymer ?
#
loop_
_entity_poly.entity_id
_entity_poly.type
_entity_poly.pdbx_seq_one_letter_code
_entity_poly.pdbx_strand_id
1 'polypeptide(L)'
;MALPPSDYTALLAELKEVRRAGLVRLRGRALPALEAAAQAATAPSARPSGAPIEVLLRCAVARLDAGTLRSAAEYTLGLAQGTRDWPASSRRARAASLYGVSVERFRKEQEVMVLGQVAEHIVRLAADAGTAAVDGGGLGTHRTVEVRTAGRPVGLTVHVHPVDLLRDVDVIVSPSNVYFALPEAFKSSIAASLRRATAVHGVTGEVLADPLPAELHRWAERHGTSGRAVRPGTVAATGAGALTAQGIRRIYHAAIAVPRAGTNDYDVLPADVTRAVSRALALLSEEHHRHSPPLRSVCFPLLGSGRGGLPYQVSLAAVWAAVEAELARGARWDIHFVVRTPEAAAVVERVAAGIRPAHNRRPTG
;
A
#
# COMPACT_ATOMS: atom_id res chain seq x y z
N MET A 1 -17.53 -13.48 8.01
CA MET A 1 -18.98 -13.55 7.79
C MET A 1 -19.17 -14.31 6.49
N ALA A 2 -19.77 -15.50 6.53
CA ALA A 2 -19.95 -16.33 5.34
C ALA A 2 -20.98 -15.67 4.40
N LEU A 3 -20.65 -15.62 3.11
CA LEU A 3 -21.42 -14.99 2.04
C LEU A 3 -22.74 -15.74 1.79
N PRO A 4 -23.79 -15.08 1.24
CA PRO A 4 -24.95 -15.79 0.73
C PRO A 4 -24.50 -16.75 -0.40
N PRO A 5 -24.82 -18.05 -0.31
CA PRO A 5 -24.31 -19.09 -1.23
C PRO A 5 -24.80 -18.94 -2.69
N SER A 6 -25.78 -18.06 -2.94
CA SER A 6 -26.35 -17.80 -4.26
C SER A 6 -25.39 -17.08 -5.21
N ASP A 7 -24.67 -16.07 -4.71
CA ASP A 7 -23.93 -15.15 -5.58
C ASP A 7 -22.61 -15.77 -6.05
N TYR A 8 -21.95 -16.52 -5.16
CA TYR A 8 -20.72 -17.25 -5.48
C TYR A 8 -20.95 -18.36 -6.52
N THR A 9 -22.01 -19.15 -6.36
CA THR A 9 -22.33 -20.25 -7.28
C THR A 9 -22.66 -19.75 -8.68
N ALA A 10 -23.43 -18.65 -8.77
CA ALA A 10 -23.79 -18.02 -10.04
C ALA A 10 -22.54 -17.46 -10.77
N LEU A 11 -21.69 -16.73 -10.05
CA LEU A 11 -20.43 -16.20 -10.59
C LEU A 11 -19.50 -17.31 -11.08
N LEU A 12 -19.38 -18.41 -10.34
CA LEU A 12 -18.53 -19.52 -10.73
C LEU A 12 -19.05 -20.21 -12.01
N ALA A 13 -20.37 -20.32 -12.19
CA ALA A 13 -20.96 -20.85 -13.42
C ALA A 13 -20.66 -19.94 -14.62
N GLU A 14 -20.83 -18.63 -14.47
CA GLU A 14 -20.55 -17.65 -15.53
C GLU A 14 -19.05 -17.56 -15.86
N LEU A 15 -18.17 -17.70 -14.87
CA LEU A 15 -16.72 -17.79 -15.10
C LEU A 15 -16.32 -19.01 -15.91
N LYS A 16 -17.01 -20.15 -15.73
CA LYS A 16 -16.81 -21.34 -16.58
C LYS A 16 -17.22 -21.06 -18.02
N GLU A 17 -18.29 -20.30 -18.23
CA GLU A 17 -18.72 -19.85 -19.56
C GLU A 17 -17.73 -18.88 -20.19
N VAL A 18 -17.24 -17.88 -19.45
CA VAL A 18 -16.16 -16.98 -19.92
C VAL A 18 -14.93 -17.79 -20.31
N ARG A 19 -14.50 -18.74 -19.46
CA ARG A 19 -13.36 -19.62 -19.71
C ARG A 19 -13.55 -20.48 -20.97
N ARG A 20 -14.79 -20.91 -21.27
CA ARG A 20 -15.11 -21.69 -22.48
C ARG A 20 -15.16 -20.83 -23.74
N ALA A 21 -15.83 -19.67 -23.67
CA ALA A 21 -16.06 -18.79 -24.82
C ALA A 21 -14.82 -17.95 -25.19
N GLY A 22 -14.05 -17.50 -24.19
CA GLY A 22 -12.96 -16.54 -24.33
C GLY A 22 -13.44 -15.09 -24.47
N LEU A 23 -12.55 -14.13 -24.17
CA LEU A 23 -12.88 -12.70 -24.07
C LEU A 23 -13.45 -12.09 -25.37
N VAL A 24 -13.01 -12.59 -26.54
CA VAL A 24 -13.48 -12.10 -27.85
C VAL A 24 -14.97 -12.41 -28.08
N ARG A 25 -15.48 -13.51 -27.52
CA ARG A 25 -16.84 -14.03 -27.76
C ARG A 25 -17.81 -13.76 -26.61
N LEU A 26 -17.49 -12.77 -25.76
CA LEU A 26 -18.36 -12.36 -24.65
C LEU A 26 -19.51 -11.45 -25.09
N ARG A 27 -19.36 -10.71 -26.20
CA ARG A 27 -20.44 -9.86 -26.72
C ARG A 27 -21.65 -10.72 -27.12
N GLY A 28 -22.81 -10.41 -26.55
CA GLY A 28 -24.07 -11.12 -26.82
C GLY A 28 -24.34 -12.35 -25.93
N ARG A 29 -23.52 -12.61 -24.90
CA ARG A 29 -23.80 -13.64 -23.89
C ARG A 29 -24.44 -13.01 -22.66
N ALA A 30 -25.50 -13.63 -22.15
CA ALA A 30 -26.09 -13.26 -20.87
C ALA A 30 -25.18 -13.74 -19.73
N LEU A 31 -24.56 -12.80 -19.02
CA LEU A 31 -23.74 -13.05 -17.84
C LEU A 31 -24.22 -12.16 -16.69
N PRO A 32 -25.48 -12.31 -16.24
CA PRO A 32 -26.13 -11.37 -15.33
C PRO A 32 -25.41 -11.21 -13.99
N ALA A 33 -24.78 -12.26 -13.44
CA ALA A 33 -24.05 -12.16 -12.18
C ALA A 33 -22.74 -11.38 -12.33
N LEU A 34 -22.00 -11.61 -13.42
CA LEU A 34 -20.78 -10.85 -13.75
C LEU A 34 -21.11 -9.42 -14.18
N GLU A 35 -22.24 -9.19 -14.84
CA GLU A 35 -22.74 -7.86 -15.19
C GLU A 35 -23.12 -7.08 -13.93
N ALA A 36 -23.89 -7.68 -13.03
CA ALA A 36 -24.24 -7.07 -11.74
C ALA A 36 -22.99 -6.79 -10.89
N ALA A 37 -22.04 -7.73 -10.82
CA ALA A 37 -20.79 -7.55 -10.10
C ALA A 37 -19.90 -6.47 -10.74
N ALA A 38 -19.86 -6.39 -12.08
CA ALA A 38 -19.13 -5.34 -12.79
C ALA A 38 -19.76 -3.98 -12.52
N GLN A 39 -21.09 -3.88 -12.61
CA GLN A 39 -21.84 -2.66 -12.31
C GLN A 39 -21.61 -2.21 -10.86
N ALA A 40 -21.65 -3.14 -9.90
CA ALA A 40 -21.33 -2.84 -8.51
C ALA A 40 -19.90 -2.32 -8.37
N ALA A 41 -18.92 -2.95 -9.03
CA ALA A 41 -17.50 -2.61 -8.90
C ALA A 41 -17.06 -1.33 -9.64
N THR A 42 -17.80 -0.84 -10.65
CA THR A 42 -17.49 0.41 -11.37
C THR A 42 -18.35 1.58 -10.89
N ALA A 43 -17.73 2.58 -10.24
CA ALA A 43 -18.39 3.85 -9.91
C ALA A 43 -18.82 4.63 -11.19
N PRO A 44 -19.83 5.53 -11.11
CA PRO A 44 -20.45 6.18 -12.29
C PRO A 44 -19.55 7.09 -13.14
N SER A 45 -18.32 7.39 -12.71
CA SER A 45 -17.52 8.52 -13.20
C SER A 45 -16.38 8.19 -14.16
N ALA A 46 -16.18 6.92 -14.54
CA ALA A 46 -15.23 6.59 -15.60
C ALA A 46 -15.80 5.46 -16.46
N ARG A 47 -16.32 5.79 -17.65
CA ARG A 47 -16.59 4.76 -18.67
C ARG A 47 -15.24 4.12 -19.02
N PRO A 48 -14.98 2.85 -18.67
CA PRO A 48 -13.76 2.20 -19.10
C PRO A 48 -13.85 2.02 -20.62
N SER A 49 -12.77 2.32 -21.34
CA SER A 49 -12.60 1.86 -22.71
C SER A 49 -12.30 0.35 -22.69
N GLY A 50 -13.35 -0.46 -22.50
CA GLY A 50 -13.28 -1.91 -22.41
C GLY A 50 -14.64 -2.54 -22.06
N ALA A 51 -14.82 -3.84 -22.33
CA ALA A 51 -16.02 -4.54 -21.88
C ALA A 51 -16.03 -4.60 -20.33
N PRO A 52 -17.07 -4.12 -19.62
CA PRO A 52 -17.09 -4.02 -18.15
C PRO A 52 -16.69 -5.31 -17.42
N ILE A 53 -17.12 -6.46 -17.95
CA ILE A 53 -16.77 -7.78 -17.44
C ILE A 53 -15.26 -8.04 -17.53
N GLU A 54 -14.60 -7.67 -18.62
CA GLU A 54 -13.15 -7.86 -18.76
C GLU A 54 -12.37 -7.03 -17.75
N VAL A 55 -12.80 -5.79 -17.50
CA VAL A 55 -12.19 -4.91 -16.48
C VAL A 55 -12.35 -5.53 -15.09
N LEU A 56 -13.54 -6.01 -14.75
CA LEU A 56 -13.80 -6.74 -13.50
C LEU A 56 -12.86 -7.94 -13.34
N LEU A 57 -12.73 -8.77 -14.39
CA LEU A 57 -11.88 -9.96 -14.36
C LEU A 57 -10.39 -9.61 -14.16
N ARG A 58 -9.90 -8.55 -14.83
CA ARG A 58 -8.52 -8.06 -14.61
C ARG A 58 -8.32 -7.60 -13.16
N CYS A 59 -9.27 -6.85 -12.61
CA CYS A 59 -9.24 -6.38 -11.23
C CYS A 59 -9.28 -7.53 -10.21
N ALA A 60 -10.05 -8.59 -10.48
CA ALA A 60 -10.12 -9.76 -9.63
C ALA A 60 -8.82 -10.57 -9.69
N VAL A 61 -8.29 -10.82 -10.89
CA VAL A 61 -7.04 -11.58 -11.08
C VAL A 61 -5.82 -10.83 -10.51
N ALA A 62 -5.75 -9.51 -10.64
CA ALA A 62 -4.67 -8.71 -10.07
C ALA A 62 -4.58 -8.82 -8.53
N ARG A 63 -5.70 -9.12 -7.86
CA ARG A 63 -5.77 -9.30 -6.39
C ARG A 63 -5.40 -10.70 -5.91
N LEU A 64 -5.24 -11.68 -6.79
CA LEU A 64 -4.72 -13.00 -6.42
C LEU A 64 -3.27 -12.90 -5.98
N ASP A 65 -2.83 -13.79 -5.10
CA ASP A 65 -1.42 -13.88 -4.70
C ASP A 65 -0.50 -14.00 -5.91
N ALA A 66 0.58 -13.22 -5.91
CA ALA A 66 1.54 -13.22 -7.00
C ALA A 66 2.21 -14.61 -7.14
N GLY A 67 2.45 -15.04 -8.37
CA GLY A 67 3.04 -16.35 -8.67
C GLY A 67 2.09 -17.23 -9.48
N THR A 68 2.21 -18.54 -9.31
CA THR A 68 1.56 -19.56 -10.16
C THR A 68 0.04 -19.39 -10.25
N LEU A 69 -0.62 -19.03 -9.13
CA LEU A 69 -2.07 -18.85 -9.09
C LEU A 69 -2.55 -17.71 -9.99
N ARG A 70 -1.96 -16.51 -9.84
CA ARG A 70 -2.28 -15.35 -10.67
C ARG A 70 -2.00 -15.62 -12.14
N SER A 71 -0.81 -16.11 -12.47
CA SER A 71 -0.44 -16.38 -13.88
C SER A 71 -1.32 -17.46 -14.50
N ALA A 72 -1.71 -18.49 -13.76
CA ALA A 72 -2.64 -19.49 -14.26
C ALA A 72 -4.05 -18.93 -14.49
N ALA A 73 -4.52 -18.01 -13.64
CA ALA A 73 -5.78 -17.30 -13.85
C ALA A 73 -5.74 -16.42 -15.11
N GLU A 74 -4.64 -15.68 -15.31
CA GLU A 74 -4.42 -14.84 -16.49
C GLU A 74 -4.47 -15.66 -17.79
N TYR A 75 -3.77 -16.79 -17.84
CA TYR A 75 -3.81 -17.67 -19.01
C TYR A 75 -5.16 -18.37 -19.18
N THR A 76 -5.79 -18.86 -18.10
CA THR A 76 -7.08 -19.56 -18.17
C THR A 76 -8.18 -18.67 -18.76
N LEU A 77 -8.22 -17.40 -18.36
CA LEU A 77 -9.21 -16.42 -18.79
C LEU A 77 -8.80 -15.62 -20.04
N GLY A 78 -7.57 -15.80 -20.54
CA GLY A 78 -7.07 -15.08 -21.73
C GLY A 78 -6.73 -13.61 -21.48
N LEU A 79 -6.40 -13.27 -20.24
CA LEU A 79 -6.03 -11.92 -19.78
C LEU A 79 -4.52 -11.66 -19.91
N ALA A 80 -3.70 -12.71 -20.00
CA ALA A 80 -2.27 -12.58 -20.27
C ALA A 80 -2.05 -11.90 -21.64
N GLN A 81 -1.02 -11.07 -21.73
CA GLN A 81 -0.69 -10.33 -22.96
C GLN A 81 -0.56 -11.28 -24.15
N GLY A 82 -1.23 -10.96 -25.26
CA GLY A 82 -1.20 -11.76 -26.50
C GLY A 82 -2.01 -13.07 -26.46
N THR A 83 -2.81 -13.32 -25.42
CA THR A 83 -3.60 -14.57 -25.29
C THR A 83 -5.11 -14.40 -25.47
N ARG A 84 -5.54 -13.19 -25.86
CA ARG A 84 -6.94 -12.78 -25.94
C ARG A 84 -7.78 -13.66 -26.87
N ASP A 85 -7.22 -14.00 -28.02
CA ASP A 85 -7.82 -14.73 -29.13
C ASP A 85 -7.47 -16.23 -29.13
N TRP A 86 -6.67 -16.68 -28.16
CA TRP A 86 -6.26 -18.08 -28.08
C TRP A 86 -7.47 -19.00 -27.88
N PRO A 87 -7.48 -20.22 -28.47
CA PRO A 87 -8.48 -21.23 -28.18
C PRO A 87 -8.50 -21.63 -26.70
N ALA A 88 -9.68 -21.99 -26.19
CA ALA A 88 -9.84 -22.39 -24.77
C ALA A 88 -9.02 -23.63 -24.38
N SER A 89 -8.67 -24.49 -25.35
CA SER A 89 -7.75 -25.62 -25.16
C SER A 89 -6.30 -25.14 -24.96
N SER A 90 -5.82 -24.23 -25.82
CA SER A 90 -4.46 -23.66 -25.74
C SER A 90 -4.22 -22.87 -24.45
N ARG A 91 -5.21 -22.07 -24.03
CA ARG A 91 -5.20 -21.36 -22.75
C ARG A 91 -5.06 -22.32 -21.56
N ARG A 92 -5.83 -23.42 -21.57
CA ARG A 92 -5.77 -24.46 -20.54
C ARG A 92 -4.43 -25.17 -20.53
N ALA A 93 -3.92 -25.55 -21.69
CA ALA A 93 -2.63 -26.22 -21.79
C ALA A 93 -1.51 -25.36 -21.23
N ARG A 94 -1.53 -24.05 -21.53
CA ARG A 94 -0.57 -23.11 -20.96
C ARG A 94 -0.72 -22.95 -19.45
N ALA A 95 -1.94 -22.82 -18.93
CA ALA A 95 -2.17 -22.75 -17.49
C ALA A 95 -1.74 -24.04 -16.76
N ALA A 96 -2.00 -25.21 -17.34
CA ALA A 96 -1.57 -26.50 -16.81
C ALA A 96 -0.04 -26.62 -16.71
N SER A 97 0.69 -26.11 -17.72
CA SER A 97 2.15 -26.10 -17.71
C SER A 97 2.76 -25.30 -16.56
N LEU A 98 2.07 -24.27 -16.05
CA LEU A 98 2.55 -23.48 -14.91
C LEU A 98 2.54 -24.28 -13.61
N TYR A 99 1.65 -25.25 -13.48
CA TYR A 99 1.56 -26.15 -12.34
C TYR A 99 2.37 -27.45 -12.53
N GLY A 100 2.96 -27.67 -13.70
CA GLY A 100 3.66 -28.92 -14.02
C GLY A 100 2.74 -30.14 -14.03
N VAL A 101 1.45 -29.97 -14.34
CA VAL A 101 0.45 -31.05 -14.37
C VAL A 101 -0.11 -31.27 -15.78
N SER A 102 -0.71 -32.44 -16.00
CA SER A 102 -1.41 -32.72 -17.26
C SER A 102 -2.64 -31.81 -17.43
N VAL A 103 -3.03 -31.56 -18.68
CA VAL A 103 -4.21 -30.74 -19.01
C VAL A 103 -5.50 -31.30 -18.39
N GLU A 104 -5.61 -32.63 -18.33
CA GLU A 104 -6.78 -33.31 -17.75
C GLU A 104 -6.81 -33.20 -16.22
N ARG A 105 -5.66 -33.29 -15.55
CA ARG A 105 -5.58 -33.05 -14.10
C ARG A 105 -5.91 -31.59 -13.78
N PHE A 106 -5.30 -30.66 -14.53
CA PHE A 106 -5.60 -29.23 -14.41
C PHE A 106 -7.09 -28.95 -14.53
N ARG A 107 -7.76 -29.53 -15.52
CA ARG A 107 -9.20 -29.37 -15.73
C ARG A 107 -10.04 -29.81 -14.52
N LYS A 108 -9.68 -30.91 -13.86
CA LYS A 108 -10.47 -31.50 -12.77
C LYS A 108 -10.26 -30.80 -11.43
N GLU A 109 -9.03 -30.39 -11.15
CA GLU A 109 -8.65 -29.87 -9.84
C GLU A 109 -8.32 -28.38 -9.90
N GLN A 110 -7.21 -28.03 -10.56
CA GLN A 110 -6.62 -26.70 -10.47
C GLN A 110 -7.47 -25.63 -11.17
N GLU A 111 -8.14 -25.94 -12.28
CA GLU A 111 -9.02 -25.01 -13.01
C GLU A 111 -10.24 -24.64 -12.15
N VAL A 112 -10.81 -25.60 -11.42
CA VAL A 112 -11.94 -25.34 -10.51
C VAL A 112 -11.48 -24.44 -9.36
N MET A 113 -10.31 -24.73 -8.77
CA MET A 113 -9.72 -23.91 -7.72
C MET A 113 -9.41 -22.48 -8.20
N VAL A 114 -8.77 -22.34 -9.36
CA VAL A 114 -8.43 -21.03 -9.94
C VAL A 114 -9.69 -20.20 -10.17
N LEU A 115 -10.73 -20.78 -10.78
CA LEU A 115 -11.99 -20.07 -11.03
C LEU A 115 -12.73 -19.75 -9.73
N GLY A 116 -12.69 -20.63 -8.72
CA GLY A 116 -13.24 -20.37 -7.40
C GLY A 116 -12.57 -19.18 -6.71
N GLN A 117 -11.23 -19.12 -6.75
CA GLN A 117 -10.47 -17.99 -6.21
C GLN A 117 -10.81 -16.67 -6.93
N VAL A 118 -10.93 -16.71 -8.25
CA VAL A 118 -11.38 -15.53 -9.02
C VAL A 118 -12.80 -15.12 -8.61
N ALA A 119 -13.73 -16.06 -8.45
CA ALA A 119 -15.10 -15.77 -8.01
C ALA A 119 -15.13 -15.11 -6.62
N GLU A 120 -14.35 -15.62 -5.65
CA GLU A 120 -14.24 -15.03 -4.31
C GLU A 120 -13.72 -13.58 -4.36
N HIS A 121 -12.77 -13.29 -5.24
CA HIS A 121 -12.26 -11.93 -5.41
C HIS A 121 -13.26 -11.00 -6.11
N ILE A 122 -14.08 -11.51 -7.03
CA ILE A 122 -15.18 -10.74 -7.65
C ILE A 122 -16.24 -10.38 -6.61
N VAL A 123 -16.62 -11.32 -5.74
CA VAL A 123 -17.59 -11.04 -4.67
C VAL A 123 -17.06 -9.98 -3.72
N ARG A 124 -15.78 -10.08 -3.32
CA ARG A 124 -15.13 -9.05 -2.49
C ARG A 124 -15.15 -7.68 -3.18
N LEU A 125 -14.84 -7.62 -4.47
CA LEU A 125 -14.90 -6.41 -5.27
C LEU A 125 -16.30 -5.76 -5.31
N ALA A 126 -17.34 -6.57 -5.49
CA ALA A 126 -18.72 -6.08 -5.49
C ALA A 126 -19.16 -5.59 -4.09
N ALA A 127 -18.75 -6.29 -3.03
CA ALA A 127 -19.05 -5.91 -1.64
C ALA A 127 -18.32 -4.63 -1.19
N ASP A 128 -17.05 -4.48 -1.58
CA ASP A 128 -16.24 -3.28 -1.31
C ASP A 128 -16.84 -2.03 -1.97
N ALA A 129 -17.49 -2.18 -3.12
CA ALA A 129 -18.14 -1.07 -3.80
C ALA A 129 -19.54 -0.73 -3.24
N GLY A 130 -20.28 -1.74 -2.75
CA GLY A 130 -21.54 -1.51 -2.02
C GLY A 130 -21.34 -0.84 -0.65
N THR A 131 -20.17 -1.04 -0.03
CA THR A 131 -19.78 -0.33 1.21
C THR A 131 -19.21 1.06 0.94
N ALA A 132 -18.64 1.31 -0.24
CA ALA A 132 -18.20 2.64 -0.66
C ALA A 132 -19.36 3.62 -0.99
N ALA A 133 -20.58 3.12 -1.24
CA ALA A 133 -21.74 3.96 -1.54
C ALA A 133 -22.39 4.61 -0.29
N VAL A 134 -22.02 4.18 0.92
CA VAL A 134 -22.58 4.71 2.18
C VAL A 134 -21.72 5.85 2.77
N ASP A 135 -20.48 6.03 2.32
CA ASP A 135 -19.61 7.13 2.75
C ASP A 135 -19.07 7.94 1.55
N GLY A 136 -19.69 9.08 1.28
CA GLY A 136 -19.33 10.03 0.23
C GLY A 136 -18.00 10.78 0.48
N GLY A 137 -16.87 10.07 0.44
CA GLY A 137 -15.52 10.63 0.59
C GLY A 137 -14.64 10.41 -0.64
N GLY A 138 -14.79 11.27 -1.66
CA GLY A 138 -13.88 11.59 -2.78
C GLY A 138 -12.82 10.58 -3.27
N LEU A 139 -12.89 10.28 -4.58
CA LEU A 139 -11.83 9.72 -5.46
C LEU A 139 -10.54 10.57 -5.57
N GLY A 140 -10.24 11.42 -4.58
CA GLY A 140 -9.06 12.30 -4.57
C GLY A 140 -7.77 11.55 -4.28
N THR A 141 -6.65 12.07 -4.80
CA THR A 141 -5.28 11.72 -4.37
C THR A 141 -5.00 12.13 -2.92
N HIS A 142 -5.87 12.98 -2.35
CA HIS A 142 -5.86 13.39 -0.96
C HIS A 142 -7.23 13.07 -0.36
N ARG A 143 -7.22 12.40 0.78
CA ARG A 143 -8.43 11.98 1.50
C ARG A 143 -8.31 12.43 2.94
N THR A 144 -9.41 12.88 3.53
CA THR A 144 -9.45 13.28 4.94
C THR A 144 -10.18 12.22 5.74
N VAL A 145 -9.58 11.80 6.85
CA VAL A 145 -10.12 10.78 7.74
C VAL A 145 -10.27 11.41 9.12
N GLU A 146 -11.49 11.48 9.64
CA GLU A 146 -11.72 11.94 11.02
C GLU A 146 -11.58 10.76 11.98
N VAL A 147 -10.74 10.95 13.01
CA VAL A 147 -10.52 9.94 14.05
C VAL A 147 -10.78 10.55 15.41
N ARG A 148 -11.37 9.76 16.33
CA ARG A 148 -11.54 10.20 17.72
C ARG A 148 -10.38 9.70 18.57
N THR A 149 -9.64 10.62 19.18
CA THR A 149 -8.59 10.31 20.17
C THR A 149 -8.89 11.06 21.47
N ALA A 150 -8.88 10.35 22.60
CA ALA A 150 -9.23 10.92 23.92
C ALA A 150 -10.53 11.78 23.92
N GLY A 151 -11.53 11.36 23.14
CA GLY A 151 -12.82 12.06 23.01
C GLY A 151 -12.85 13.23 22.01
N ARG A 152 -11.69 13.67 21.49
CA ARG A 152 -11.55 14.79 20.55
C ARG A 152 -11.47 14.29 19.09
N PRO A 153 -12.14 14.96 18.14
CA PRO A 153 -11.93 14.69 16.72
C PRO A 153 -10.57 15.22 16.29
N VAL A 154 -9.83 14.41 15.54
CA VAL A 154 -8.56 14.74 14.90
C VAL A 154 -8.68 14.36 13.43
N GLY A 155 -8.47 15.32 12.54
CA GLY A 155 -8.39 15.08 11.10
C GLY A 155 -7.03 14.51 10.72
N LEU A 156 -7.03 13.44 9.94
CA LEU A 156 -5.84 12.89 9.29
C LEU A 156 -5.95 13.12 7.79
N THR A 157 -4.83 13.38 7.11
CA THR A 157 -4.80 13.42 5.64
C THR A 157 -4.07 12.21 5.08
N VAL A 158 -4.72 11.48 4.19
CA VAL A 158 -4.14 10.34 3.47
C VAL A 158 -3.82 10.75 2.04
N HIS A 159 -2.56 10.68 1.68
CA HIS A 159 -2.00 10.96 0.37
C HIS A 159 -1.82 9.65 -0.40
N VAL A 160 -2.54 9.49 -1.51
CA VAL A 160 -2.55 8.28 -2.35
C VAL A 160 -1.79 8.55 -3.64
N HIS A 161 -0.47 8.64 -3.53
CA HIS A 161 0.46 8.88 -4.65
C HIS A 161 1.91 8.55 -4.24
N PRO A 162 2.87 8.52 -5.18
CA PRO A 162 4.29 8.44 -4.85
C PRO A 162 4.75 9.54 -3.89
N VAL A 163 5.67 9.21 -2.98
CA VAL A 163 6.13 10.13 -1.91
C VAL A 163 6.83 11.38 -2.43
N ASP A 164 7.42 11.31 -3.61
CA ASP A 164 8.09 12.39 -4.33
C ASP A 164 7.13 13.47 -4.88
N LEU A 165 5.82 13.23 -4.84
CA LEU A 165 4.77 14.22 -5.16
C LEU A 165 4.17 14.89 -3.91
N LEU A 166 4.65 14.54 -2.71
CA LEU A 166 4.11 15.09 -1.46
C LEU A 166 4.44 16.58 -1.34
N ARG A 167 3.44 17.39 -1.00
CA ARG A 167 3.57 18.84 -0.85
C ARG A 167 2.96 19.30 0.46
N ASP A 168 3.43 20.46 0.91
CA ASP A 168 2.85 21.22 2.02
C ASP A 168 2.78 20.44 3.34
N VAL A 169 3.76 19.55 3.55
CA VAL A 169 4.01 18.85 4.82
C VAL A 169 5.41 19.21 5.30
N ASP A 170 5.55 19.63 6.55
CA ASP A 170 6.81 20.10 7.10
C ASP A 170 7.86 19.01 7.28
N VAL A 171 7.43 17.83 7.71
CA VAL A 171 8.31 16.71 8.04
C VAL A 171 7.83 15.44 7.38
N ILE A 172 8.75 14.71 6.73
CA ILE A 172 8.50 13.35 6.23
C ILE A 172 9.33 12.35 7.02
N VAL A 173 8.70 11.28 7.49
CA VAL A 173 9.43 10.15 8.09
C VAL A 173 9.85 9.16 7.01
N SER A 174 11.16 8.98 6.85
CA SER A 174 11.77 8.05 5.90
C SER A 174 12.15 6.73 6.61
N PRO A 175 11.71 5.56 6.15
CA PRO A 175 12.16 4.29 6.71
C PRO A 175 13.62 4.02 6.34
N SER A 176 14.47 3.79 7.34
CA SER A 176 15.92 3.57 7.17
C SER A 176 16.37 2.30 7.87
N ASN A 177 17.49 1.75 7.40
CA ASN A 177 18.17 0.69 8.14
C ASN A 177 18.93 1.25 9.35
N VAL A 178 19.32 0.37 10.26
CA VAL A 178 20.05 0.72 11.49
C VAL A 178 21.44 1.31 11.24
N TYR A 179 21.95 1.34 10.01
CA TYR A 179 23.21 2.01 9.67
C TYR A 179 22.98 3.38 9.02
N PHE A 180 21.72 3.79 8.82
CA PHE A 180 21.34 4.92 7.97
C PHE A 180 21.95 4.87 6.56
N ALA A 181 22.29 3.67 6.07
CA ALA A 181 22.80 3.50 4.72
C ALA A 181 21.67 3.77 3.72
N LEU A 182 21.86 4.77 2.86
CA LEU A 182 20.85 5.15 1.88
C LEU A 182 20.77 4.10 0.77
N PRO A 183 19.56 3.72 0.33
CA PRO A 183 19.43 2.89 -0.86
C PRO A 183 19.90 3.65 -2.11
N GLU A 184 20.27 2.88 -3.12
CA GLU A 184 20.57 3.36 -4.45
C GLU A 184 19.35 4.08 -5.02
N ALA A 185 19.61 5.22 -5.67
CA ALA A 185 18.58 6.14 -6.12
C ALA A 185 17.58 5.48 -7.07
N PHE A 186 17.92 4.46 -7.85
CA PHE A 186 16.99 3.81 -8.79
C PHE A 186 16.07 2.76 -8.16
N LYS A 187 16.18 2.47 -6.85
CA LYS A 187 15.31 1.50 -6.18
C LYS A 187 13.88 2.06 -5.98
N SER A 188 12.91 1.15 -5.84
CA SER A 188 11.49 1.45 -5.72
C SER A 188 10.99 1.65 -4.27
N SER A 189 11.89 1.76 -3.30
CA SER A 189 11.55 2.00 -1.89
C SER A 189 11.25 3.47 -1.62
N ILE A 190 10.55 3.76 -0.53
CA ILE A 190 10.24 5.13 -0.09
C ILE A 190 11.52 5.93 0.15
N ALA A 191 12.51 5.33 0.84
CA ALA A 191 13.80 6.00 1.06
C ALA A 191 14.58 6.28 -0.23
N ALA A 192 14.48 5.43 -1.25
CA ALA A 192 15.10 5.68 -2.55
C ALA A 192 14.37 6.79 -3.32
N SER A 193 13.03 6.81 -3.29
CA SER A 193 12.24 7.91 -3.86
C SER A 193 12.53 9.24 -3.17
N LEU A 194 12.61 9.26 -1.84
CA LEU A 194 12.96 10.46 -1.09
C LEU A 194 14.37 10.93 -1.42
N ARG A 195 15.37 10.03 -1.48
CA ARG A 195 16.73 10.39 -1.90
C ARG A 195 16.75 11.06 -3.27
N ARG A 196 16.05 10.49 -4.26
CA ARG A 196 15.90 11.11 -5.59
C ARG A 196 15.25 12.49 -5.49
N ALA A 197 14.14 12.60 -4.76
CA ALA A 197 13.38 13.84 -4.70
C ALA A 197 14.11 14.96 -3.93
N THR A 198 15.00 14.62 -2.99
CA THR A 198 15.83 15.58 -2.27
C THR A 198 17.03 16.09 -3.05
N ALA A 199 17.45 15.33 -4.08
CA ALA A 199 18.59 15.70 -4.89
C ALA A 199 18.29 16.93 -5.74
N VAL A 200 19.25 17.84 -5.83
CA VAL A 200 19.19 19.02 -6.69
C VAL A 200 19.55 18.60 -8.09
N HIS A 201 18.65 18.83 -9.04
CA HIS A 201 18.87 18.52 -10.45
C HIS A 201 19.06 19.79 -11.27
N GLY A 202 19.91 19.70 -12.28
CA GLY A 202 20.06 20.75 -13.28
C GLY A 202 18.97 20.69 -14.33
N VAL A 203 18.97 21.65 -15.25
CA VAL A 203 17.95 21.78 -16.29
C VAL A 203 17.95 20.60 -17.26
N THR A 204 19.07 19.87 -17.39
CA THR A 204 19.18 18.67 -18.23
C THR A 204 18.89 17.36 -17.48
N GLY A 205 18.50 17.43 -16.20
CA GLY A 205 18.15 16.27 -15.37
C GLY A 205 19.35 15.58 -14.71
N GLU A 206 20.54 16.14 -14.83
CA GLU A 206 21.74 15.71 -14.11
C GLU A 206 21.63 16.04 -12.63
N VAL A 207 22.19 15.19 -11.76
CA VAL A 207 22.22 15.44 -10.31
C VAL A 207 23.38 16.41 -10.02
N LEU A 208 23.05 17.65 -9.64
CA LEU A 208 24.00 18.67 -9.21
C LEU A 208 24.43 18.46 -7.75
N ALA A 209 23.51 18.00 -6.90
CA ALA A 209 23.82 17.69 -5.50
C ALA A 209 22.91 16.60 -4.92
N ASP A 210 23.48 15.66 -4.16
CA ASP A 210 22.77 14.70 -3.32
C ASP A 210 23.13 15.01 -1.85
N PRO A 211 22.31 15.80 -1.12
CA PRO A 211 22.69 16.31 0.20
C PRO A 211 22.56 15.28 1.34
N LEU A 212 21.68 14.28 1.18
CA LEU A 212 21.36 13.35 2.26
C LEU A 212 22.57 12.52 2.76
N PRO A 213 23.44 11.95 1.90
CA PRO A 213 24.62 11.22 2.36
C PRO A 213 25.51 12.07 3.30
N ALA A 214 25.81 13.31 2.91
CA ALA A 214 26.67 14.19 3.68
C ALA A 214 26.01 14.64 4.99
N GLU A 215 24.70 14.87 5.00
CA GLU A 215 23.96 15.22 6.22
C GLU A 215 23.84 14.06 7.21
N LEU A 216 23.57 12.85 6.72
CA LEU A 216 23.54 11.64 7.56
C LEU A 216 24.92 11.31 8.10
N HIS A 217 25.98 11.50 7.30
CA HIS A 217 27.35 11.35 7.77
C HIS A 217 27.66 12.32 8.92
N ARG A 218 27.40 13.62 8.72
CA ARG A 218 27.57 14.64 9.78
C ARG A 218 26.71 14.35 11.01
N TRP A 219 25.49 13.82 10.82
CA TRP A 219 24.67 13.38 11.94
C TRP A 219 25.33 12.24 12.69
N ALA A 220 25.83 11.22 11.99
CA ALA A 220 26.48 10.06 12.58
C ALA A 220 27.77 10.45 13.34
N GLU A 221 28.57 11.37 12.80
CA GLU A 221 29.76 11.89 13.49
C GLU A 221 29.39 12.57 14.81
N ARG A 222 28.40 13.49 14.79
CA ARG A 222 27.94 14.20 16.00
C ARG A 222 27.40 13.28 17.09
N HIS A 223 26.86 12.12 16.72
CA HIS A 223 26.29 11.15 17.66
C HIS A 223 27.24 9.96 17.92
N GLY A 224 28.45 10.00 17.36
CA GLY A 224 29.44 8.92 17.48
C GLY A 224 29.02 7.61 16.82
N THR A 225 28.07 7.58 15.89
CA THR A 225 27.54 6.34 15.28
C THR A 225 28.15 6.04 13.92
N SER A 226 29.18 6.77 13.49
CA SER A 226 29.85 6.55 12.21
C SER A 226 30.30 5.10 12.04
N GLY A 227 29.77 4.43 11.01
CA GLY A 227 30.09 3.03 10.71
C GLY A 227 29.46 1.98 11.64
N ARG A 228 28.62 2.39 12.60
CA ARG A 228 28.00 1.48 13.58
C ARG A 228 26.49 1.44 13.45
N ALA A 229 25.89 0.30 13.75
CA ALA A 229 24.45 0.19 13.86
C ALA A 229 23.95 1.02 15.05
N VAL A 230 22.93 1.84 14.82
CA VAL A 230 22.17 2.47 15.89
C VAL A 230 21.12 1.51 16.43
N ARG A 231 20.63 1.78 17.63
CA ARG A 231 19.50 1.04 18.19
C ARG A 231 18.27 1.23 17.28
N PRO A 232 17.51 0.17 16.95
CA PRO A 232 16.23 0.34 16.26
C PRO A 232 15.32 1.34 17.01
N GLY A 233 14.52 2.11 16.30
CA GLY A 233 13.74 3.22 16.86
C GLY A 233 14.50 4.56 16.97
N THR A 234 15.79 4.59 16.64
CA THR A 234 16.55 5.86 16.55
C THR A 234 16.09 6.66 15.33
N VAL A 235 16.03 7.98 15.46
CA VAL A 235 15.65 8.87 14.36
C VAL A 235 16.76 9.89 14.10
N ALA A 236 17.28 9.91 12.88
CA ALA A 236 18.23 10.90 12.41
C ALA A 236 17.52 11.98 11.59
N ALA A 237 17.91 13.23 11.79
CA ALA A 237 17.22 14.38 11.20
C ALA A 237 18.11 15.07 10.18
N THR A 238 17.59 15.28 8.97
CA THR A 238 18.24 16.03 7.89
C THR A 238 17.32 17.14 7.39
N GLY A 239 17.88 18.06 6.61
CA GLY A 239 17.12 18.96 5.74
C GLY A 239 16.42 18.19 4.62
N ALA A 240 15.60 18.92 3.86
CA ALA A 240 14.78 18.38 2.79
C ALA A 240 15.39 18.52 1.38
N GLY A 241 16.54 19.18 1.24
CA GLY A 241 17.15 19.43 -0.06
C GLY A 241 16.19 20.12 -1.03
N ALA A 242 16.06 19.60 -2.25
CA ALA A 242 15.16 20.13 -3.27
C ALA A 242 13.67 20.06 -2.89
N LEU A 243 13.26 19.19 -1.96
CA LEU A 243 11.88 19.14 -1.46
C LEU A 243 11.47 20.37 -0.66
N THR A 244 12.41 21.26 -0.30
CA THR A 244 12.10 22.58 0.27
C THR A 244 11.16 23.40 -0.62
N ALA A 245 11.30 23.29 -1.95
CA ALA A 245 10.41 23.95 -2.90
C ALA A 245 8.97 23.37 -2.91
N GLN A 246 8.76 22.21 -2.27
CA GLN A 246 7.46 21.56 -2.12
C GLN A 246 6.86 21.80 -0.71
N GLY A 247 7.46 22.69 0.08
CA GLY A 247 7.01 22.98 1.46
C GLY A 247 7.53 21.99 2.50
N ILE A 248 8.37 21.02 2.12
CA ILE A 248 8.96 20.06 3.05
C ILE A 248 10.25 20.61 3.63
N ARG A 249 10.37 20.57 4.95
CA ARG A 249 11.45 21.27 5.66
C ARG A 249 12.43 20.30 6.28
N ARG A 250 11.97 19.14 6.73
CA ARG A 250 12.80 18.11 7.36
C ARG A 250 12.48 16.71 6.85
N ILE A 251 13.50 15.86 6.90
CA ILE A 251 13.35 14.41 6.74
C ILE A 251 13.85 13.74 8.01
N TYR A 252 12.98 12.95 8.62
CA TYR A 252 13.28 12.16 9.81
C TYR A 252 13.49 10.71 9.39
N HIS A 253 14.75 10.30 9.33
CA HIS A 253 15.19 8.95 8.98
C HIS A 253 15.00 8.05 10.19
N ALA A 254 14.01 7.16 10.13
CA ALA A 254 13.66 6.24 11.19
C ALA A 254 14.41 4.92 11.01
N ALA A 255 15.39 4.64 11.87
CA ALA A 255 16.13 3.37 11.89
C ALA A 255 15.24 2.26 12.44
N ILE A 256 14.52 1.57 11.55
CA ILE A 256 13.58 0.48 11.92
C ILE A 256 13.94 -0.84 11.27
N ALA A 257 14.82 -0.83 10.27
CA ALA A 257 15.13 -2.00 9.46
C ALA A 257 16.50 -2.56 9.82
N VAL A 258 16.53 -3.78 10.38
CA VAL A 258 17.77 -4.51 10.66
C VAL A 258 18.09 -5.36 9.43
N PRO A 259 19.21 -5.13 8.71
CA PRO A 259 19.55 -5.92 7.53
C PRO A 259 19.70 -7.41 7.87
N ARG A 260 19.12 -8.29 7.05
CA ARG A 260 19.36 -9.73 7.14
C ARG A 260 20.64 -10.06 6.37
N ALA A 261 21.63 -10.61 7.07
CA ALA A 261 22.91 -10.95 6.46
C ALA A 261 22.73 -11.91 5.26
N GLY A 262 23.38 -11.61 4.14
CA GLY A 262 23.32 -12.42 2.91
C GLY A 262 22.05 -12.24 2.08
N THR A 263 21.10 -11.38 2.47
CA THR A 263 19.89 -11.10 1.68
C THR A 263 19.68 -9.61 1.42
N ASN A 264 18.63 -9.31 0.64
CA ASN A 264 18.18 -7.96 0.33
C ASN A 264 17.04 -7.48 1.26
N ASP A 265 16.75 -8.27 2.30
CA ASP A 265 15.59 -8.13 3.18
C ASP A 265 16.00 -7.57 4.55
N TYR A 266 14.98 -7.20 5.32
CA TYR A 266 15.16 -6.62 6.64
C TYR A 266 14.24 -7.29 7.63
N ASP A 267 14.71 -7.41 8.86
CA ASP A 267 13.88 -7.65 10.03
C ASP A 267 13.36 -6.30 10.54
N VAL A 268 12.05 -6.19 10.70
CA VAL A 268 11.39 -5.02 11.28
C VAL A 268 10.40 -5.50 12.34
N LEU A 269 10.60 -5.04 13.57
CA LEU A 269 9.68 -5.32 14.67
C LEU A 269 8.65 -4.18 14.81
N PRO A 270 7.35 -4.49 15.04
CA PRO A 270 6.33 -3.45 15.28
C PRO A 270 6.71 -2.50 16.43
N ALA A 271 7.32 -3.02 17.49
CA ALA A 271 7.78 -2.22 18.62
C ALA A 271 8.85 -1.18 18.24
N ASP A 272 9.67 -1.47 17.22
CA ASP A 272 10.70 -0.55 16.74
C ASP A 272 10.08 0.57 15.90
N VAL A 273 9.01 0.26 15.15
CA VAL A 273 8.19 1.25 14.45
C VAL A 273 7.54 2.21 15.45
N THR A 274 6.86 1.69 16.47
CA THR A 274 6.23 2.53 17.52
C THR A 274 7.26 3.42 18.22
N ARG A 275 8.45 2.88 18.52
CA ARG A 275 9.54 3.64 19.14
C ARG A 275 10.08 4.73 18.22
N ALA A 276 10.28 4.44 16.93
CA ALA A 276 10.71 5.43 15.95
C ALA A 276 9.69 6.56 15.79
N VAL A 277 8.40 6.24 15.71
CA VAL A 277 7.33 7.25 15.58
C VAL A 277 7.25 8.12 16.83
N SER A 278 7.36 7.53 18.02
CA SER A 278 7.41 8.28 19.27
C SER A 278 8.62 9.24 19.29
N ARG A 279 9.80 8.78 18.85
CA ARG A 279 10.98 9.64 18.77
C ARG A 279 10.84 10.73 17.69
N ALA A 280 10.23 10.43 16.56
CA ALA A 280 9.97 11.40 15.49
C ALA A 280 9.05 12.53 15.96
N LEU A 281 7.98 12.21 16.70
CA LEU A 281 7.07 13.20 17.29
C LEU A 281 7.76 14.03 18.39
N ALA A 282 8.58 13.40 19.23
CA ALA A 282 9.38 14.13 20.22
C ALA A 282 10.37 15.10 19.54
N LEU A 283 11.04 14.66 18.47
CA LEU A 283 11.95 15.50 17.70
C LEU A 283 11.22 16.65 16.99
N LEU A 284 10.01 16.40 16.45
CA LEU A 284 9.16 17.45 15.90
C LEU A 284 8.87 18.54 16.94
N SER A 285 8.53 18.13 18.17
CA SER A 285 8.32 19.06 19.29
C SER A 285 9.60 19.84 19.64
N GLU A 286 10.75 19.18 19.70
CA GLU A 286 12.07 19.80 19.95
C GLU A 286 12.44 20.85 18.87
N GLU A 287 12.09 20.60 17.61
CA GLU A 287 12.42 21.45 16.46
C GLU A 287 11.33 22.47 16.10
N HIS A 288 10.12 22.34 16.65
CA HIS A 288 8.93 23.11 16.30
C HIS A 288 9.20 24.62 16.23
N HIS A 289 9.69 25.21 17.33
CA HIS A 289 9.94 26.64 17.44
C HIS A 289 11.26 27.10 16.81
N ARG A 290 12.12 26.17 16.37
CA ARG A 290 13.41 26.50 15.74
C ARG A 290 13.27 26.86 14.25
N HIS A 291 12.08 26.69 13.69
CA HIS A 291 11.78 27.01 12.30
C HIS A 291 10.80 28.18 12.22
N SER A 292 10.91 28.97 11.15
CA SER A 292 9.95 30.02 10.81
C SER A 292 9.38 29.75 9.41
N PRO A 293 8.06 29.47 9.26
CA PRO A 293 7.08 29.29 10.33
C PRO A 293 7.40 28.07 11.23
N PRO A 294 6.75 27.87 12.40
CA PRO A 294 6.97 26.66 13.20
C PRO A 294 6.56 25.38 12.47
N LEU A 295 7.21 24.23 12.76
CA LEU A 295 6.85 22.92 12.17
C LEU A 295 5.55 22.37 12.77
N ARG A 296 4.49 22.15 12.00
CA ARG A 296 3.17 21.73 12.49
C ARG A 296 2.71 20.38 11.95
N SER A 297 3.23 19.96 10.80
CA SER A 297 2.78 18.75 10.11
C SER A 297 3.85 17.66 10.00
N VAL A 298 3.43 16.40 10.07
CA VAL A 298 4.30 15.24 9.88
C VAL A 298 3.61 14.16 9.05
N CYS A 299 4.31 13.63 8.06
CA CYS A 299 3.85 12.54 7.21
C CYS A 299 4.55 11.23 7.52
N PHE A 300 3.74 10.19 7.77
CA PHE A 300 4.19 8.82 7.96
C PHE A 300 3.83 7.95 6.76
N PRO A 301 4.77 7.19 6.20
CA PRO A 301 4.42 6.04 5.39
C PRO A 301 4.02 4.85 6.28
N LEU A 302 3.54 3.77 5.65
CA LEU A 302 3.45 2.46 6.31
C LEU A 302 4.86 1.90 6.54
N LEU A 303 5.44 2.22 7.70
CA LEU A 303 6.80 1.87 8.09
C LEU A 303 6.99 0.34 8.19
N GLY A 304 8.01 -0.17 7.52
CA GLY A 304 8.38 -1.59 7.55
C GLY A 304 7.58 -2.51 6.62
N SER A 305 6.52 -2.02 5.96
CA SER A 305 5.65 -2.87 5.13
C SER A 305 6.12 -3.06 3.68
N GLY A 306 7.33 -2.63 3.37
CA GLY A 306 8.02 -2.94 2.11
C GLY A 306 8.86 -4.20 2.26
N ARG A 307 10.17 -4.08 2.04
CA ARG A 307 11.14 -5.18 2.23
C ARG A 307 11.30 -5.68 3.67
N GLY A 308 10.70 -5.00 4.65
CA GLY A 308 10.63 -5.47 6.03
C GLY A 308 9.51 -6.49 6.27
N GLY A 309 8.61 -6.69 5.29
CA GLY A 309 7.59 -7.73 5.33
C GLY A 309 6.45 -7.52 6.32
N LEU A 310 6.36 -6.37 7.02
CA LEU A 310 5.23 -6.12 7.92
C LEU A 310 3.91 -6.00 7.14
N PRO A 311 2.84 -6.71 7.54
CA PRO A 311 1.51 -6.46 7.00
C PRO A 311 1.09 -4.99 7.22
N TYR A 312 0.37 -4.39 6.27
CA TYR A 312 -0.05 -2.98 6.34
C TYR A 312 -0.80 -2.65 7.64
N GLN A 313 -1.66 -3.55 8.10
CA GLN A 313 -2.43 -3.39 9.34
C GLN A 313 -1.53 -3.37 10.57
N VAL A 314 -0.47 -4.20 10.59
CA VAL A 314 0.48 -4.27 11.70
C VAL A 314 1.36 -3.02 11.73
N SER A 315 1.85 -2.60 10.56
CA SER A 315 2.59 -1.35 10.40
C SER A 315 1.77 -0.14 10.87
N LEU A 316 0.53 -0.03 10.38
CA LEU A 316 -0.39 1.04 10.76
C LEU A 316 -0.68 1.03 12.26
N ALA A 317 -1.00 -0.13 12.86
CA ALA A 317 -1.25 -0.22 14.29
C ALA A 317 -0.04 0.23 15.12
N ALA A 318 1.18 -0.12 14.69
CA ALA A 318 2.40 0.29 15.35
C ALA A 318 2.67 1.80 15.25
N VAL A 319 2.44 2.41 14.09
CA VAL A 319 2.52 3.87 13.90
C VAL A 319 1.45 4.57 14.73
N TRP A 320 0.21 4.10 14.61
CA TRP A 320 -0.96 4.71 15.25
C TRP A 320 -0.86 4.68 16.78
N ALA A 321 -0.34 3.61 17.38
CA ALA A 321 -0.17 3.53 18.83
C ALA A 321 0.67 4.71 19.40
N ALA A 322 1.70 5.14 18.68
CA ALA A 322 2.52 6.27 19.09
C ALA A 322 1.84 7.63 18.80
N VAL A 323 1.19 7.75 17.64
CA VAL A 323 0.43 8.96 17.26
C VAL A 323 -0.72 9.20 18.22
N GLU A 324 -1.52 8.19 18.50
CA GLU A 324 -2.65 8.25 19.43
C GLU A 324 -2.21 8.65 20.83
N ALA A 325 -1.11 8.07 21.34
CA ALA A 325 -0.56 8.45 22.64
C ALA A 325 -0.17 9.93 22.69
N GLU A 326 0.42 10.46 21.61
CA GLU A 326 0.82 11.86 21.53
C GLU A 326 -0.37 12.82 21.42
N LEU A 327 -1.36 12.46 20.58
CA LEU A 327 -2.62 13.21 20.46
C LEU A 327 -3.41 13.21 21.77
N ALA A 328 -3.42 12.09 22.50
CA ALA A 328 -4.05 11.98 23.82
C ALA A 328 -3.40 12.89 24.87
N ARG A 329 -2.10 13.23 24.74
CA ARG A 329 -1.42 14.24 25.56
C ARG A 329 -1.77 15.68 25.18
N GLY A 330 -2.58 15.87 24.13
CA GLY A 330 -3.09 17.16 23.71
C GLY A 330 -2.28 17.83 22.59
N ALA A 331 -1.31 17.13 21.99
CA ALA A 331 -0.58 17.63 20.83
C ALA A 331 -1.52 18.00 19.68
N ARG A 332 -1.16 19.05 18.94
CA ARG A 332 -1.95 19.59 17.81
C ARG A 332 -1.12 19.52 16.52
N TRP A 333 -0.64 18.33 16.21
CA TRP A 333 0.09 18.05 14.98
C TRP A 333 -0.87 17.73 13.85
N ASP A 334 -0.60 18.25 12.67
CA ASP A 334 -1.28 17.84 11.45
C ASP A 334 -0.66 16.52 10.98
N ILE A 335 -1.42 15.43 11.11
CA ILE A 335 -0.93 14.09 10.84
C ILE A 335 -1.30 13.67 9.43
N HIS A 336 -0.28 13.32 8.65
CA HIS A 336 -0.45 12.84 7.29
C HIS A 336 0.03 11.40 7.16
N PHE A 337 -0.60 10.66 6.26
CA PHE A 337 -0.12 9.36 5.79
C PHE A 337 0.14 9.41 4.30
N VAL A 338 1.21 8.78 3.82
CA VAL A 338 1.48 8.62 2.38
C VAL A 338 1.56 7.15 2.01
N VAL A 339 0.77 6.78 1.01
CA VAL A 339 0.66 5.43 0.49
C VAL A 339 0.57 5.46 -1.04
N ARG A 340 1.06 4.41 -1.70
CA ARG A 340 1.07 4.38 -3.17
C ARG A 340 -0.20 3.81 -3.79
N THR A 341 -0.99 3.06 -3.04
CA THR A 341 -2.09 2.28 -3.60
C THR A 341 -3.39 2.53 -2.83
N PRO A 342 -4.55 2.47 -3.51
CA PRO A 342 -5.84 2.60 -2.85
C PRO A 342 -6.08 1.55 -1.76
N GLU A 343 -5.54 0.34 -1.89
CA GLU A 343 -5.68 -0.72 -0.88
C GLU A 343 -4.95 -0.36 0.42
N ALA A 344 -3.76 0.24 0.31
CA ALA A 344 -3.04 0.75 1.47
C ALA A 344 -3.75 1.97 2.08
N ALA A 345 -4.38 2.82 1.26
CA ALA A 345 -5.18 3.95 1.74
C ALA A 345 -6.39 3.48 2.55
N ALA A 346 -7.12 2.49 2.04
CA ALA A 346 -8.24 1.86 2.74
C ALA A 346 -7.83 1.26 4.09
N VAL A 347 -6.59 0.76 4.22
CA VAL A 347 -6.06 0.31 5.52
C VAL A 347 -5.95 1.48 6.51
N VAL A 348 -5.42 2.63 6.07
CA VAL A 348 -5.30 3.85 6.89
C VAL A 348 -6.65 4.45 7.24
N GLU A 349 -7.60 4.45 6.31
CA GLU A 349 -8.96 4.97 6.54
C GLU A 349 -9.71 4.20 7.64
N ARG A 350 -9.41 2.91 7.81
CA ARG A 350 -9.98 2.09 8.89
C ARG A 350 -9.53 2.50 10.29
N VAL A 351 -8.55 3.41 10.45
CA VAL A 351 -8.24 3.99 11.76
C VAL A 351 -9.48 4.63 12.38
N ALA A 352 -10.33 5.29 11.58
CA ALA A 352 -11.56 5.93 12.04
C ALA A 352 -12.56 4.94 12.69
N ALA A 353 -12.57 3.69 12.21
CA ALA A 353 -13.41 2.62 12.75
C ALA A 353 -12.91 2.06 14.11
N GLY A 354 -11.78 2.57 14.62
CA GLY A 354 -11.08 2.08 15.79
C GLY A 354 -10.25 0.85 15.47
N ILE A 355 -8.92 0.98 15.53
CA ILE A 355 -8.00 -0.17 15.47
C ILE A 355 -8.13 -0.92 16.80
N ARG A 356 -9.16 -1.76 16.95
CA ARG A 356 -9.25 -2.70 18.07
C ARG A 356 -8.48 -3.96 17.69
N PRO A 357 -7.36 -4.29 18.36
CA PRO A 357 -6.77 -5.61 18.21
C PRO A 357 -7.80 -6.68 18.62
N ALA A 358 -7.88 -7.77 17.85
CA ALA A 358 -8.87 -8.84 18.01
C ALA A 358 -8.86 -9.53 19.39
N HIS A 359 -7.84 -9.29 20.22
CA HIS A 359 -7.66 -9.93 21.52
C HIS A 359 -8.30 -9.21 22.71
N ASN A 360 -8.97 -8.06 22.51
CA ASN A 360 -9.60 -7.30 23.61
C ASN A 360 -11.14 -7.34 23.61
N ARG A 361 -11.76 -8.33 22.97
CA ARG A 361 -13.18 -8.64 23.23
C ARG A 361 -13.27 -9.36 24.57
N ARG A 362 -13.47 -8.62 25.67
CA ARG A 362 -14.06 -9.21 26.87
C ARG A 362 -15.40 -9.84 26.44
N PRO A 363 -15.71 -11.09 26.82
CA PRO A 363 -17.06 -11.59 26.69
C PRO A 363 -17.93 -10.73 27.59
N THR A 364 -18.90 -10.04 26.99
CA THR A 364 -20.00 -9.44 27.73
C THR A 364 -20.77 -10.58 28.37
N GLY A 365 -20.63 -10.71 29.69
CA GLY A 365 -21.62 -11.38 30.53
C GLY A 365 -22.83 -10.48 30.74
#